data_AF-A0A533YCD7-F1
#
_entry.id   AF-A0A533YCD7-F1
#
_cell.length_a   1.000
_cell.length_b   1.000
_cell.length_c   1.000
_cell.angle_alpha   90.00
_cell.angle_beta   90.00
_cell.angle_gamma   90.00
#
_symmetry.space_group_name_H-M   'P 1'
#
loop_
_entity.id
_entity.type
_entity.pdbx_description
1 polymer ?
#
loop_
_entity_poly.entity_id
_entity_poly.type
_entity_poly.pdbx_seq_one_letter_code
_entity_poly.pdbx_strand_id
1 'polypeptide(L)'
;MVGGLAILWLSLDAAASNCLVETSASGAGAALKRHLGADCTEQEREARAVDAAQLLQAFKEGKGIDLSGVVVQGDLSLDTLPVGPLPPELEGTKELQGREVRVISGSMMIVNSVVRGAIRQGSTQGLLVVKGPVTFSGTRFEQVVDLSRTVFIQPVTLSGALFLRESYFVQGRFLRDVFAEKTWFGPHTRFHRSVFQGLVTFQQSRFNGLAEFLEVVFEKDVNLSRTFFKLGSGFSGSRFQGLADFSEASFDREAFFTYTLFEGDAYFRRTTFQSTADFSDASFKGRDDFSKTLFEKGPQFTRAARSAPVQASPGLENQTIQYAIILSLLVFGALLIAYLIR
;
A
#
# COMPACT_ATOMS: atom_id res chain seq x y z
N MET A 1 -59.27 -45.99 7.80
CA MET A 1 -58.02 -46.42 8.47
C MET A 1 -57.27 -47.31 7.49
N VAL A 2 -56.07 -47.08 7.00
CA VAL A 2 -55.05 -46.02 7.09
C VAL A 2 -54.36 -46.06 5.72
N GLY A 3 -54.36 -44.96 4.97
CA GLY A 3 -53.61 -44.84 3.72
C GLY A 3 -52.18 -44.40 4.02
N GLY A 4 -51.20 -45.26 3.76
CA GLY A 4 -49.79 -44.95 3.93
C GLY A 4 -49.24 -44.20 2.72
N LEU A 5 -48.96 -42.90 2.89
CA LEU A 5 -48.12 -42.14 1.96
C LEU A 5 -46.66 -42.52 2.18
N ALA A 6 -46.04 -43.19 1.21
CA ALA A 6 -44.59 -43.32 1.12
C ALA A 6 -44.00 -42.01 0.60
N ILE A 7 -43.44 -41.21 1.50
CA ILE A 7 -42.66 -40.03 1.13
C ILE A 7 -41.29 -40.53 0.66
N LEU A 8 -41.08 -40.49 -0.65
CA LEU A 8 -39.77 -40.66 -1.28
C LEU A 8 -38.88 -39.48 -0.85
N TRP A 9 -37.96 -39.75 0.06
CA TRP A 9 -36.83 -38.86 0.34
C TRP A 9 -35.92 -38.89 -0.89
N LEU A 10 -36.07 -37.91 -1.77
CA LEU A 10 -35.06 -37.56 -2.75
C LEU A 10 -33.85 -37.05 -1.96
N SER A 11 -32.84 -37.89 -1.83
CA SER A 11 -31.48 -37.47 -1.53
C SER A 11 -31.09 -36.42 -2.57
N LEU A 12 -30.94 -35.17 -2.12
CA LEU A 12 -30.25 -34.12 -2.88
C LEU A 12 -28.82 -34.61 -3.10
N ASP A 13 -28.60 -35.24 -4.24
CA ASP A 13 -27.28 -35.54 -4.74
C ASP A 13 -26.47 -34.24 -4.76
N ALA A 14 -25.30 -34.32 -4.14
CA ALA A 14 -24.31 -33.26 -4.06
C ALA A 14 -24.05 -32.69 -5.46
N ALA A 15 -24.32 -31.40 -5.64
CA ALA A 15 -23.82 -30.68 -6.79
C ALA A 15 -22.29 -30.88 -6.82
N ALA A 16 -21.78 -31.47 -7.91
CA ALA A 16 -20.36 -31.64 -8.11
C ALA A 16 -19.67 -30.28 -7.92
N SER A 17 -18.75 -30.20 -6.96
CA SER A 17 -18.07 -28.94 -6.64
C SER A 17 -17.23 -28.52 -7.84
N ASN A 18 -17.61 -27.43 -8.52
CA ASN A 18 -16.85 -26.88 -9.65
C ASN A 18 -15.54 -26.21 -9.18
N CYS A 19 -15.37 -26.03 -7.87
CA CYS A 19 -14.21 -25.39 -7.29
C CYS A 19 -12.89 -26.16 -7.60
N LEU A 20 -12.15 -25.66 -8.59
CA LEU A 20 -10.82 -26.16 -8.93
C LEU A 20 -9.82 -25.80 -7.83
N VAL A 21 -8.99 -26.77 -7.47
CA VAL A 21 -7.99 -26.63 -6.41
C VAL A 21 -6.63 -27.04 -6.95
N GLU A 22 -5.70 -26.09 -7.02
CA GLU A 22 -4.29 -26.41 -7.27
C GLU A 22 -3.51 -26.42 -5.96
N THR A 23 -2.81 -27.52 -5.72
CA THR A 23 -1.87 -27.68 -4.60
C THR A 23 -0.48 -28.02 -5.13
N SER A 24 0.56 -27.66 -4.39
CA SER A 24 1.94 -28.02 -4.75
C SER A 24 2.18 -29.54 -4.70
N ALA A 25 2.90 -30.06 -5.70
CA ALA A 25 3.62 -31.33 -5.61
C ALA A 25 4.91 -31.15 -4.78
N SER A 26 5.32 -32.18 -4.04
CA SER A 26 6.40 -32.15 -3.05
C SER A 26 7.79 -31.86 -3.64
N GLY A 27 8.54 -30.93 -3.03
CA GLY A 27 9.96 -30.67 -3.29
C GLY A 27 10.60 -29.79 -2.22
N ALA A 28 11.91 -29.94 -1.96
CA ALA A 28 12.63 -29.10 -1.01
C ALA A 28 12.68 -27.64 -1.50
N GLY A 29 12.27 -26.68 -0.65
CA GLY A 29 12.16 -25.26 -1.00
C GLY A 29 10.85 -24.86 -1.70
N ALA A 30 9.92 -25.80 -1.95
CA ALA A 30 8.62 -25.47 -2.50
C ALA A 30 7.74 -24.73 -1.48
N ALA A 31 7.13 -23.62 -1.90
CA ALA A 31 6.15 -22.91 -1.09
C ALA A 31 4.92 -23.78 -0.80
N LEU A 32 4.28 -23.57 0.36
CA LEU A 32 2.94 -24.10 0.62
C LEU A 32 1.96 -23.45 -0.38
N LYS A 33 1.62 -24.18 -1.45
CA LYS A 33 0.75 -23.68 -2.52
C LYS A 33 -0.69 -24.15 -2.34
N ARG A 34 -1.63 -23.20 -2.37
CA ARG A 34 -3.07 -23.48 -2.42
C ARG A 34 -3.78 -22.40 -3.22
N HIS A 35 -4.24 -22.74 -4.42
CA HIS A 35 -5.01 -21.84 -5.27
C HIS A 35 -6.42 -22.40 -5.47
N LEU A 36 -7.43 -21.58 -5.21
CA LEU A 36 -8.84 -21.89 -5.45
C LEU A 36 -9.33 -21.10 -6.66
N GLY A 37 -9.99 -21.79 -7.60
CA GLY A 37 -10.56 -21.22 -8.81
C GLY A 37 -11.47 -20.01 -8.55
N ALA A 38 -11.59 -19.12 -9.53
CA ALA A 38 -12.43 -17.92 -9.43
C ALA A 38 -13.93 -18.25 -9.28
N ASP A 39 -14.34 -19.41 -9.78
CA ASP A 39 -15.68 -19.97 -9.75
C ASP A 39 -16.08 -20.62 -8.42
N CYS A 40 -15.13 -20.81 -7.49
CA CYS A 40 -15.44 -21.30 -6.15
C CYS A 40 -16.37 -20.34 -5.40
N THR A 41 -17.48 -20.88 -4.89
CA THR A 41 -18.43 -20.18 -4.02
C THR A 41 -17.82 -19.84 -2.66
N GLU A 42 -18.42 -18.92 -1.93
CA GLU A 42 -17.96 -18.54 -0.58
C GLU A 42 -17.96 -19.75 0.37
N GLN A 43 -19.03 -20.55 0.37
CA GLN A 43 -19.13 -21.77 1.17
C GLN A 43 -18.03 -22.78 0.84
N GLU A 44 -17.70 -22.95 -0.45
CA GLU A 44 -16.62 -23.85 -0.87
C GLU A 44 -15.23 -23.37 -0.43
N ARG A 45 -15.00 -22.04 -0.41
CA ARG A 45 -13.76 -21.45 0.10
C ARG A 45 -13.65 -21.61 1.61
N GLU A 46 -14.75 -21.44 2.34
CA GLU A 46 -14.79 -21.63 3.80
C GLU A 46 -14.56 -23.08 4.20
N ALA A 47 -15.19 -24.03 3.51
CA ALA A 47 -14.98 -25.46 3.73
C ALA A 47 -13.53 -25.91 3.45
N ARG A 48 -12.76 -25.09 2.72
CA ARG A 48 -11.35 -25.35 2.34
C ARG A 48 -10.40 -24.33 2.93
N ALA A 49 -10.78 -23.69 4.04
CA ALA A 49 -9.94 -22.72 4.72
C ALA A 49 -8.56 -23.29 5.07
N VAL A 50 -7.54 -22.45 4.99
CA VAL A 50 -6.17 -22.78 5.39
C VAL A 50 -5.94 -22.23 6.79
N ASP A 51 -5.55 -23.10 7.72
CA ASP A 51 -5.26 -22.69 9.08
C ASP A 51 -3.90 -21.97 9.17
N ALA A 52 -3.85 -20.83 9.87
CA ALA A 52 -2.65 -20.02 10.05
C ALA A 52 -1.49 -20.79 10.69
N ALA A 53 -1.76 -21.83 11.49
CA ALA A 53 -0.73 -22.72 12.01
C ALA A 53 0.01 -23.48 10.90
N GLN A 54 -0.64 -23.80 9.77
CA GLN A 54 0.02 -24.41 8.61
C GLN A 54 0.98 -23.44 7.94
N LEU A 55 0.59 -22.15 7.84
CA LEU A 55 1.45 -21.09 7.31
C LEU A 55 2.68 -20.91 8.21
N LEU A 56 2.46 -20.83 9.53
CA LEU A 56 3.53 -20.71 10.51
C LEU A 56 4.49 -21.91 10.45
N GLN A 57 3.95 -23.13 10.32
CA GLN A 57 4.75 -24.34 10.20
C GLN A 57 5.58 -24.34 8.90
N ALA A 58 5.01 -23.92 7.77
CA ALA A 58 5.74 -23.78 6.52
C ALA A 58 6.94 -22.83 6.67
N PHE A 59 6.75 -21.69 7.34
CA PHE A 59 7.84 -20.75 7.63
C PHE A 59 8.91 -21.34 8.56
N LYS A 60 8.52 -22.09 9.60
CA LYS A 60 9.48 -22.80 10.48
C LYS A 60 10.34 -23.82 9.73
N GLU A 61 9.78 -24.44 8.69
CA GLU A 61 10.47 -25.36 7.78
C GLU A 61 11.29 -24.66 6.68
N GLY A 62 11.37 -23.32 6.70
CA GLY A 62 12.10 -22.52 5.73
C GLY A 62 11.41 -22.41 4.35
N LYS A 63 10.14 -22.82 4.25
CA LYS A 63 9.33 -22.69 3.02
C LYS A 63 8.66 -21.32 2.95
N GLY A 64 8.24 -20.92 1.76
CA GLY A 64 7.32 -19.80 1.56
C GLY A 64 5.85 -20.24 1.59
N ILE A 65 4.94 -19.30 1.38
CA ILE A 65 3.53 -19.55 1.11
C ILE A 65 3.14 -18.90 -0.23
N ASP A 66 2.26 -19.57 -0.96
CA ASP A 66 1.66 -19.11 -2.22
C ASP A 66 0.16 -19.46 -2.25
N LEU A 67 -0.65 -18.54 -1.75
CA LEU A 67 -2.08 -18.72 -1.54
C LEU A 67 -2.87 -17.79 -2.47
N SER A 68 -3.90 -18.33 -3.14
CA SER A 68 -4.75 -17.55 -4.04
C SER A 68 -6.22 -17.96 -3.89
N GLY A 69 -7.11 -17.00 -3.71
CA GLY A 69 -8.55 -17.28 -3.56
C GLY A 69 -8.94 -17.99 -2.26
N VAL A 70 -8.06 -18.08 -1.26
CA VAL A 70 -8.35 -18.87 -0.05
C VAL A 70 -9.00 -18.04 1.05
N VAL A 71 -9.59 -18.74 2.02
CA VAL A 71 -9.85 -18.19 3.36
C VAL A 71 -8.74 -18.68 4.29
N VAL A 72 -8.05 -17.78 4.97
CA VAL A 72 -7.10 -18.09 6.04
C VAL A 72 -7.77 -17.87 7.39
N GLN A 73 -7.74 -18.88 8.26
CA GLN A 73 -8.33 -18.85 9.60
C GLN A 73 -7.27 -18.94 10.68
N GLY A 74 -7.54 -18.35 11.85
CA GLY A 74 -6.63 -18.33 12.98
C GLY A 74 -5.57 -17.21 12.91
N ASP A 75 -4.97 -16.91 14.05
CA ASP A 75 -3.97 -15.86 14.18
C ASP A 75 -2.57 -16.35 13.77
N LEU A 76 -1.87 -15.56 12.97
CA LEU A 76 -0.50 -15.81 12.54
C LEU A 76 0.48 -14.99 13.39
N SER A 77 1.06 -15.64 14.41
CA SER A 77 2.04 -15.04 15.35
C SER A 77 3.47 -15.30 14.89
N LEU A 78 4.05 -14.35 14.16
CA LEU A 78 5.37 -14.46 13.51
C LEU A 78 6.54 -14.32 14.49
N ASP A 79 6.29 -13.79 15.68
CA ASP A 79 7.23 -13.74 16.81
C ASP A 79 7.49 -15.10 17.47
N THR A 80 6.81 -16.15 17.01
CA THR A 80 7.04 -17.55 17.44
C THR A 80 7.95 -18.35 16.51
N LEU A 81 8.39 -17.77 15.39
CA LEU A 81 9.43 -18.37 14.51
C LEU A 81 10.75 -18.52 15.28
N PRO A 82 11.65 -19.47 14.95
CA PRO A 82 12.93 -19.59 15.64
C PRO A 82 13.81 -18.34 15.49
N VAL A 83 14.61 -18.01 16.51
CA VAL A 83 15.65 -16.97 16.40
C VAL A 83 16.78 -17.56 15.56
N GLY A 84 17.26 -16.80 14.58
CA GLY A 84 18.40 -17.14 13.75
C GLY A 84 19.41 -16.00 13.65
N PRO A 85 20.51 -16.22 12.91
CA PRO A 85 21.46 -15.16 12.61
C PRO A 85 20.83 -14.09 11.70
N LEU A 86 21.38 -12.88 11.74
CA LEU A 86 21.06 -11.84 10.75
C LEU A 86 21.50 -12.34 9.36
N PRO A 87 20.64 -12.27 8.32
CA PRO A 87 21.02 -12.70 6.98
C PRO A 87 22.24 -11.92 6.45
N PRO A 88 23.17 -12.57 5.70
CA PRO A 88 24.40 -11.95 5.22
C PRO A 88 24.18 -10.67 4.43
N GLU A 89 23.06 -10.58 3.71
CA GLU A 89 22.68 -9.41 2.93
C GLU A 89 22.43 -8.16 3.79
N LEU A 90 22.25 -8.32 5.10
CA LEU A 90 21.94 -7.26 6.06
C LEU A 90 23.07 -6.98 7.07
N GLU A 91 24.15 -7.77 7.08
CA GLU A 91 25.25 -7.67 8.05
C GLU A 91 25.92 -6.29 8.08
N GLY A 92 25.96 -5.58 6.95
CA GLY A 92 26.51 -4.23 6.83
C GLY A 92 25.68 -3.13 7.51
N THR A 93 24.46 -3.44 7.99
CA THR A 93 23.53 -2.45 8.54
C THR A 93 23.64 -2.42 10.07
N LYS A 94 24.48 -1.52 10.59
CA LYS A 94 24.76 -1.42 12.04
C LYS A 94 23.50 -1.28 12.89
N GLU A 95 22.46 -0.58 12.41
CA GLU A 95 21.22 -0.39 13.18
C GLU A 95 20.40 -1.69 13.37
N LEU A 96 20.71 -2.74 12.62
CA LEU A 96 20.04 -4.04 12.71
C LEU A 96 20.81 -5.05 13.58
N GLN A 97 22.06 -4.76 13.93
CA GLN A 97 22.92 -5.66 14.71
C GLN A 97 22.47 -5.74 16.18
N GLY A 98 22.72 -6.88 16.82
CA GLY A 98 22.43 -7.09 18.25
C GLY A 98 20.94 -7.29 18.60
N ARG A 99 20.07 -7.41 17.60
CA ARG A 99 18.64 -7.67 17.78
C ARG A 99 18.35 -9.15 17.58
N GLU A 100 17.33 -9.68 18.26
CA GLU A 100 16.80 -11.01 17.93
C GLU A 100 16.27 -11.00 16.50
N VAL A 101 16.70 -11.92 15.65
CA VAL A 101 16.28 -11.98 14.25
C VAL A 101 15.47 -13.24 14.01
N ARG A 102 14.28 -13.08 13.42
CA ARG A 102 13.46 -14.18 12.90
C ARG A 102 13.38 -14.05 11.39
N VAL A 103 13.50 -15.16 10.67
CA VAL A 103 13.61 -15.14 9.20
C VAL A 103 12.50 -15.96 8.57
N ILE A 104 11.81 -15.37 7.61
CA ILE A 104 10.98 -16.07 6.63
C ILE A 104 11.79 -16.17 5.34
N SER A 105 12.27 -17.37 5.03
CA SER A 105 13.17 -17.61 3.90
C SER A 105 12.49 -17.54 2.54
N GLY A 106 11.21 -17.91 2.47
CA GLY A 106 10.44 -17.94 1.22
C GLY A 106 9.55 -16.72 1.00
N SER A 107 8.70 -16.80 -0.01
CA SER A 107 7.67 -15.79 -0.31
C SER A 107 6.55 -15.78 0.72
N MET A 108 5.89 -14.64 0.87
CA MET A 108 4.64 -14.50 1.61
C MET A 108 3.56 -13.97 0.67
N MET A 109 2.98 -14.86 -0.14
CA MET A 109 1.96 -14.50 -1.13
C MET A 109 0.58 -14.99 -0.68
N ILE A 110 -0.35 -14.04 -0.54
CA ILE A 110 -1.77 -14.26 -0.24
C ILE A 110 -2.57 -13.33 -1.15
N VAL A 111 -3.12 -13.84 -2.24
CA VAL A 111 -3.73 -13.05 -3.32
C VAL A 111 -5.21 -13.32 -3.43
N ASN A 112 -6.03 -12.29 -3.67
CA ASN A 112 -7.48 -12.39 -3.86
C ASN A 112 -8.18 -13.25 -2.78
N SER A 113 -7.70 -13.14 -1.55
CA SER A 113 -8.06 -14.04 -0.44
C SER A 113 -8.72 -13.26 0.71
N VAL A 114 -9.20 -14.00 1.72
CA VAL A 114 -9.69 -13.43 2.98
C VAL A 114 -8.86 -13.97 4.13
N VAL A 115 -8.26 -13.09 4.92
CA VAL A 115 -7.53 -13.46 6.15
C VAL A 115 -8.38 -13.02 7.34
N ARG A 116 -8.94 -14.01 8.06
CA ARG A 116 -9.89 -13.78 9.15
C ARG A 116 -9.22 -13.55 10.51
N GLY A 117 -8.00 -14.04 10.70
CA GLY A 117 -7.21 -13.82 11.91
C GLY A 117 -6.22 -12.67 11.79
N ALA A 118 -5.59 -12.31 12.90
CA ALA A 118 -4.56 -11.29 12.94
C ALA A 118 -3.23 -11.81 12.38
N ILE A 119 -2.41 -10.93 11.80
CA ILE A 119 -1.00 -11.21 11.50
C ILE A 119 -0.17 -10.33 12.43
N ARG A 120 0.73 -10.91 13.23
CA ARG A 120 1.49 -10.16 14.23
C ARG A 120 2.96 -10.53 14.23
N GLN A 121 3.81 -9.54 13.97
CA GLN A 121 5.17 -9.48 14.47
C GLN A 121 5.08 -8.93 15.90
N GLY A 122 4.86 -9.82 16.86
CA GLY A 122 4.64 -9.47 18.28
C GLY A 122 5.89 -9.04 19.05
N SER A 123 7.08 -9.06 18.43
CA SER A 123 8.32 -8.76 19.14
C SER A 123 8.52 -7.25 19.29
N THR A 124 8.72 -6.79 20.53
CA THR A 124 8.94 -5.37 20.82
C THR A 124 10.36 -4.90 20.51
N GLN A 125 11.33 -5.82 20.45
CA GLN A 125 12.75 -5.51 20.20
C GLN A 125 13.35 -6.28 19.02
N GLY A 126 12.81 -7.46 18.71
CA GLY A 126 13.27 -8.31 17.62
C GLY A 126 12.90 -7.79 16.23
N LEU A 127 13.64 -8.27 15.25
CA LEU A 127 13.49 -8.02 13.83
C LEU A 127 12.86 -9.23 13.16
N LEU A 128 11.87 -9.00 12.30
CA LEU A 128 11.47 -10.01 11.31
C LEU A 128 12.16 -9.68 9.98
N VAL A 129 12.71 -10.68 9.31
CA VAL A 129 13.26 -10.53 7.96
C VAL A 129 12.50 -11.44 7.01
N VAL A 130 11.93 -10.87 5.96
CA VAL A 130 11.27 -11.64 4.89
C VAL A 130 12.18 -11.58 3.66
N LYS A 131 12.77 -12.73 3.32
CA LYS A 131 13.73 -12.83 2.20
C LYS A 131 13.05 -12.88 0.85
N GLY A 132 11.87 -13.52 0.76
CA GLY A 132 11.08 -13.60 -0.46
C GLY A 132 10.14 -12.39 -0.65
N PRO A 133 9.49 -12.28 -1.82
CA PRO A 133 8.50 -11.23 -2.07
C PRO A 133 7.28 -11.39 -1.15
N VAL A 134 6.66 -10.26 -0.82
CA VAL A 134 5.41 -10.21 -0.04
C VAL A 134 4.31 -9.65 -0.92
N THR A 135 3.26 -10.43 -1.16
CA THR A 135 2.16 -10.04 -2.05
C THR A 135 0.82 -10.28 -1.37
N PHE A 136 0.07 -9.21 -1.13
CA PHE A 136 -1.27 -9.21 -0.56
C PHE A 136 -2.34 -8.65 -1.52
N SER A 137 -2.07 -8.68 -2.83
CA SER A 137 -2.94 -8.07 -3.83
C SER A 137 -4.38 -8.58 -3.77
N GLY A 138 -5.34 -7.66 -3.76
CA GLY A 138 -6.77 -7.99 -3.71
C GLY A 138 -7.24 -8.73 -2.45
N THR A 139 -6.38 -8.87 -1.42
CA THR A 139 -6.71 -9.64 -0.22
C THR A 139 -7.35 -8.76 0.85
N ARG A 140 -8.39 -9.30 1.50
CA ARG A 140 -9.10 -8.68 2.62
C ARG A 140 -8.56 -9.21 3.95
N PHE A 141 -8.08 -8.32 4.81
CA PHE A 141 -7.67 -8.61 6.18
C PHE A 141 -8.75 -8.11 7.14
N GLU A 142 -9.38 -9.04 7.87
CA GLU A 142 -10.51 -8.72 8.76
C GLU A 142 -10.04 -8.29 10.16
N GLN A 143 -8.79 -8.59 10.50
CA GLN A 143 -8.15 -8.27 11.77
C GLN A 143 -6.86 -7.48 11.56
N VAL A 144 -6.23 -7.09 12.67
CA VAL A 144 -4.99 -6.29 12.69
C VAL A 144 -3.87 -6.99 11.92
N VAL A 145 -3.14 -6.21 11.12
CA VAL A 145 -1.89 -6.65 10.48
C VAL A 145 -0.75 -5.81 11.03
N ASP A 146 0.04 -6.40 11.93
CA ASP A 146 1.24 -5.79 12.47
C ASP A 146 2.49 -6.48 11.89
N LEU A 147 3.15 -5.77 10.99
CA LEU A 147 4.45 -6.12 10.42
C LEU A 147 5.51 -5.07 10.79
N SER A 148 5.35 -4.43 11.95
CA SER A 148 6.34 -3.52 12.51
C SER A 148 7.69 -4.21 12.70
N ARG A 149 8.78 -3.44 12.58
CA ARG A 149 10.17 -3.92 12.71
C ARG A 149 10.47 -5.09 11.75
N THR A 150 9.90 -5.03 10.55
CA THR A 150 10.16 -6.01 9.48
C THR A 150 11.09 -5.42 8.44
N VAL A 151 12.09 -6.20 8.01
CA VAL A 151 12.91 -5.92 6.81
C VAL A 151 12.39 -6.78 5.67
N PHE A 152 11.93 -6.12 4.61
CA PHE A 152 11.49 -6.74 3.37
C PHE A 152 12.62 -6.62 2.34
N ILE A 153 13.25 -7.74 2.01
CA ILE A 153 14.39 -7.76 1.07
C ILE A 153 13.91 -7.64 -0.39
N GLN A 154 12.76 -8.21 -0.69
CA GLN A 154 12.14 -8.22 -2.02
C GLN A 154 10.93 -7.27 -2.06
N PRO A 155 10.38 -6.98 -3.25
CA PRO A 155 9.25 -6.09 -3.40
C PRO A 155 8.04 -6.48 -2.53
N VAL A 156 7.28 -5.47 -2.12
CA VAL A 156 6.03 -5.62 -1.36
C VAL A 156 4.87 -5.09 -2.20
N THR A 157 3.89 -5.95 -2.47
CA THR A 157 2.71 -5.59 -3.26
C THR A 157 1.45 -5.71 -2.41
N LEU A 158 0.81 -4.59 -2.14
CA LEU A 158 -0.45 -4.43 -1.40
C LEU A 158 -1.60 -3.96 -2.31
N SER A 159 -1.38 -3.84 -3.62
CA SER A 159 -2.32 -3.22 -4.55
C SER A 159 -3.71 -3.86 -4.49
N GLY A 160 -4.74 -3.05 -4.28
CA GLY A 160 -6.12 -3.50 -4.13
C GLY A 160 -6.43 -4.28 -2.85
N ALA A 161 -5.49 -4.41 -1.90
CA ALA A 161 -5.76 -5.02 -0.60
C ALA A 161 -6.74 -4.17 0.24
N LEU A 162 -7.42 -4.82 1.18
CA LEU A 162 -8.39 -4.21 2.07
C LEU A 162 -8.06 -4.56 3.53
N PHE A 163 -7.51 -3.60 4.27
CA PHE A 163 -7.29 -3.71 5.72
C PHE A 163 -8.51 -3.14 6.45
N LEU A 164 -9.31 -4.00 7.07
CA LEU A 164 -10.50 -3.56 7.81
C LEU A 164 -10.18 -3.01 9.20
N ARG A 165 -9.04 -3.41 9.75
CA ARG A 165 -8.51 -3.00 11.05
C ARG A 165 -7.17 -2.30 10.85
N GLU A 166 -6.47 -2.07 11.96
CA GLU A 166 -5.21 -1.38 11.98
C GLU A 166 -4.12 -2.13 11.22
N SER A 167 -3.30 -1.39 10.49
CA SER A 167 -2.14 -1.91 9.78
C SER A 167 -0.87 -1.17 10.18
N TYR A 168 0.07 -1.90 10.75
CA TYR A 168 1.29 -1.34 11.32
C TYR A 168 2.51 -1.86 10.58
N PHE A 169 3.34 -0.92 10.14
CA PHE A 169 4.63 -1.15 9.51
C PHE A 169 5.69 -0.30 10.20
N VAL A 170 5.54 -0.03 11.50
CA VAL A 170 6.39 0.89 12.27
C VAL A 170 7.83 0.39 12.27
N GLN A 171 8.80 1.25 11.98
CA GLN A 171 10.22 0.89 11.84
C GLN A 171 10.46 -0.23 10.82
N GLY A 172 9.62 -0.31 9.79
CA GLY A 172 9.80 -1.22 8.66
C GLY A 172 10.90 -0.73 7.73
N ARG A 173 11.62 -1.66 7.09
CA ARG A 173 12.59 -1.34 6.03
C ARG A 173 12.22 -2.08 4.76
N PHE A 174 11.99 -1.32 3.69
CA PHE A 174 11.59 -1.84 2.39
C PHE A 174 12.76 -1.60 1.43
N LEU A 175 13.51 -2.65 1.12
CA LEU A 175 14.75 -2.52 0.33
C LEU A 175 14.49 -2.42 -1.18
N ARG A 176 13.26 -2.69 -1.60
CA ARG A 176 12.78 -2.67 -2.99
C ARG A 176 11.44 -1.96 -3.07
N ASP A 177 10.89 -1.92 -4.27
CA ASP A 177 9.68 -1.17 -4.57
C ASP A 177 8.46 -1.66 -3.78
N VAL A 178 7.58 -0.72 -3.46
CA VAL A 178 6.32 -0.96 -2.76
C VAL A 178 5.15 -0.48 -3.61
N PHE A 179 4.26 -1.41 -3.95
CA PHE A 179 3.08 -1.17 -4.78
C PHE A 179 1.82 -1.26 -3.91
N ALA A 180 1.14 -0.14 -3.67
CA ALA A 180 -0.06 -0.04 -2.83
C ALA A 180 -1.17 0.75 -3.54
N GLU A 181 -1.26 0.63 -4.86
CA GLU A 181 -2.28 1.29 -5.65
C GLU A 181 -3.66 0.75 -5.30
N LYS A 182 -4.64 1.65 -5.18
CA LYS A 182 -6.04 1.29 -4.90
C LYS A 182 -6.22 0.46 -3.60
N THR A 183 -5.25 0.50 -2.70
CA THR A 183 -5.32 -0.15 -1.40
C THR A 183 -6.24 0.62 -0.45
N TRP A 184 -7.01 -0.10 0.35
CA TRP A 184 -7.87 0.44 1.38
C TRP A 184 -7.27 0.17 2.75
N PHE A 185 -6.83 1.23 3.39
CA PHE A 185 -6.29 1.22 4.74
C PHE A 185 -7.39 1.56 5.75
N GLY A 186 -7.43 0.76 6.82
CA GLY A 186 -8.48 0.80 7.84
C GLY A 186 -8.41 2.01 8.77
N PRO A 187 -8.89 1.88 10.02
CA PRO A 187 -9.05 3.01 10.93
C PRO A 187 -7.72 3.63 11.40
N HIS A 188 -6.61 2.90 11.48
CA HIS A 188 -5.29 3.47 11.74
C HIS A 188 -4.21 2.74 10.95
N THR A 189 -3.36 3.48 10.25
CA THR A 189 -2.20 2.95 9.54
C THR A 189 -0.94 3.70 9.92
N ARG A 190 0.13 2.97 10.23
CA ARG A 190 1.36 3.54 10.78
C ARG A 190 2.59 3.04 10.02
N PHE A 191 3.35 3.99 9.48
CA PHE A 191 4.67 3.80 8.89
C PHE A 191 5.76 4.51 9.71
N HIS A 192 5.47 4.91 10.96
CA HIS A 192 6.38 5.70 11.79
C HIS A 192 7.82 5.15 11.78
N ARG A 193 8.80 6.02 11.44
CA ARG A 193 10.24 5.68 11.35
C ARG A 193 10.59 4.58 10.35
N SER A 194 9.75 4.34 9.36
CA SER A 194 10.04 3.39 8.29
C SER A 194 10.91 3.99 7.21
N VAL A 195 11.65 3.13 6.52
CA VAL A 195 12.55 3.51 5.43
C VAL A 195 12.18 2.74 4.17
N PHE A 196 11.92 3.48 3.09
CA PHE A 196 11.64 2.95 1.76
C PHE A 196 12.81 3.29 0.83
N GLN A 197 13.54 2.26 0.39
CA GLN A 197 14.72 2.42 -0.46
C GLN A 197 14.40 2.31 -1.96
N GLY A 198 13.29 1.66 -2.29
CA GLY A 198 12.74 1.58 -3.65
C GLY A 198 11.68 2.63 -3.93
N LEU A 199 11.12 2.57 -5.14
CA LEU A 199 9.97 3.39 -5.53
C LEU A 199 8.74 2.99 -4.71
N VAL A 200 7.90 3.97 -4.38
CA VAL A 200 6.65 3.70 -3.65
C VAL A 200 5.47 4.31 -4.38
N THR A 201 4.39 3.56 -4.51
CA THR A 201 3.14 4.09 -5.05
C THR A 201 1.96 3.73 -4.16
N PHE A 202 1.23 4.76 -3.76
CA PHE A 202 -0.06 4.71 -3.07
C PHE A 202 -1.17 5.26 -3.99
N GLN A 203 -0.93 5.33 -5.30
CA GLN A 203 -1.83 5.96 -6.25
C GLN A 203 -3.26 5.43 -6.10
N GLN A 204 -4.24 6.34 -5.99
CA GLN A 204 -5.66 5.99 -5.80
C GLN A 204 -5.98 5.17 -4.53
N SER A 205 -5.06 5.11 -3.56
CA SER A 205 -5.33 4.46 -2.27
C SER A 205 -6.25 5.30 -1.39
N ARG A 206 -6.80 4.68 -0.34
CA ARG A 206 -7.65 5.32 0.65
C ARG A 206 -7.18 5.01 2.06
N PHE A 207 -6.92 6.05 2.83
CA PHE A 207 -6.70 5.98 4.27
C PHE A 207 -7.97 6.44 4.98
N ASN A 208 -8.78 5.48 5.42
CA ASN A 208 -10.10 5.76 5.99
C ASN A 208 -10.04 6.28 7.44
N GLY A 209 -8.90 6.14 8.11
CA GLY A 209 -8.67 6.77 9.40
C GLY A 209 -7.31 7.46 9.51
N LEU A 210 -6.67 7.44 10.68
CA LEU A 210 -5.40 8.16 10.86
C LEU A 210 -4.29 7.50 10.03
N ALA A 211 -3.55 8.31 9.29
CA ALA A 211 -2.42 7.88 8.48
C ALA A 211 -1.13 8.52 9.00
N GLU A 212 -0.32 7.73 9.70
CA GLU A 212 0.93 8.21 10.32
C GLU A 212 2.14 7.84 9.45
N PHE A 213 2.66 8.83 8.74
CA PHE A 213 3.95 8.83 8.06
C PHE A 213 4.93 9.73 8.81
N LEU A 214 5.05 9.54 10.13
CA LEU A 214 5.92 10.35 10.98
C LEU A 214 7.37 9.87 10.91
N GLU A 215 8.32 10.77 10.68
CA GLU A 215 9.75 10.47 10.58
C GLU A 215 10.07 9.36 9.53
N VAL A 216 9.32 9.31 8.44
CA VAL A 216 9.51 8.34 7.34
C VAL A 216 10.57 8.84 6.38
N VAL A 217 11.40 7.94 5.86
CA VAL A 217 12.36 8.25 4.81
C VAL A 217 11.97 7.54 3.52
N PHE A 218 11.77 8.30 2.46
CA PHE A 218 11.65 7.81 1.09
C PHE A 218 12.93 8.17 0.34
N GLU A 219 13.77 7.18 0.02
CA GLU A 219 15.06 7.40 -0.69
C GLU A 219 14.87 7.60 -2.20
N LYS A 220 13.73 7.14 -2.74
CA LYS A 220 13.32 7.29 -4.14
C LYS A 220 11.94 7.93 -4.22
N ASP A 221 11.44 8.06 -5.45
CA ASP A 221 10.17 8.72 -5.71
C ASP A 221 9.01 8.00 -5.02
N VAL A 222 8.09 8.80 -4.48
CA VAL A 222 6.83 8.34 -3.91
C VAL A 222 5.66 9.02 -4.61
N ASN A 223 4.77 8.19 -5.13
CA ASN A 223 3.54 8.62 -5.79
C ASN A 223 2.34 8.40 -4.85
N LEU A 224 1.84 9.50 -4.28
CA LEU A 224 0.62 9.59 -3.48
C LEU A 224 -0.52 10.28 -4.27
N SER A 225 -0.40 10.37 -5.59
CA SER A 225 -1.39 11.06 -6.42
C SER A 225 -2.77 10.39 -6.32
N ARG A 226 -3.82 11.21 -6.32
CA ARG A 226 -5.22 10.76 -6.20
C ARG A 226 -5.51 9.94 -4.94
N THR A 227 -4.67 10.05 -3.91
CA THR A 227 -4.88 9.41 -2.62
C THR A 227 -5.91 10.18 -1.80
N PHE A 228 -6.75 9.46 -1.07
CA PHE A 228 -7.73 10.04 -0.18
C PHE A 228 -7.38 9.79 1.29
N PHE A 229 -7.22 10.85 2.07
CA PHE A 229 -6.99 10.84 3.51
C PHE A 229 -8.22 11.36 4.23
N LYS A 230 -8.97 10.46 4.86
CA LYS A 230 -10.28 10.77 5.46
C LYS A 230 -10.18 11.44 6.82
N LEU A 231 -9.28 10.96 7.67
CA LEU A 231 -9.02 11.57 8.99
C LEU A 231 -7.65 12.26 8.97
N GLY A 232 -7.11 12.59 10.15
CA GLY A 232 -5.82 13.28 10.25
C GLY A 232 -4.69 12.46 9.63
N SER A 233 -3.83 13.14 8.88
CA SER A 233 -2.60 12.56 8.31
C SER A 233 -1.38 13.35 8.77
N GLY A 234 -0.30 12.63 9.08
CA GLY A 234 0.93 13.23 9.59
C GLY A 234 2.13 12.74 8.81
N PHE A 235 2.83 13.67 8.16
CA PHE A 235 4.11 13.51 7.48
C PHE A 235 5.25 14.22 8.23
N SER A 236 4.99 14.67 9.45
CA SER A 236 5.92 15.49 10.23
C SER A 236 7.27 14.79 10.44
N GLY A 237 8.36 15.54 10.26
CA GLY A 237 9.73 15.03 10.37
C GLY A 237 10.16 14.06 9.26
N SER A 238 9.31 13.77 8.28
CA SER A 238 9.65 12.88 7.16
C SER A 238 10.62 13.53 6.18
N ARG A 239 11.35 12.67 5.45
CA ARG A 239 12.31 13.06 4.44
C ARG A 239 12.00 12.39 3.10
N PHE A 240 11.76 13.20 2.09
CA PHE A 240 11.56 12.79 0.71
C PHE A 240 12.81 13.12 -0.11
N GLN A 241 13.65 12.12 -0.36
CA GLN A 241 14.90 12.32 -1.12
C GLN A 241 14.65 12.38 -2.63
N GLY A 242 13.70 11.58 -3.12
CA GLY A 242 13.18 11.63 -4.48
C GLY A 242 11.96 12.55 -4.60
N LEU A 243 11.29 12.49 -5.76
CA LEU A 243 10.03 13.19 -6.01
C LEU A 243 8.94 12.72 -5.04
N ALA A 244 8.23 13.67 -4.42
CA ALA A 244 7.02 13.40 -3.66
C ALA A 244 5.79 13.96 -4.41
N ASP A 245 4.98 13.09 -5.00
CA ASP A 245 3.81 13.49 -5.78
C ASP A 245 2.51 13.26 -5.02
N PHE A 246 1.89 14.33 -4.53
CA PHE A 246 0.57 14.38 -3.92
C PHE A 246 -0.50 14.91 -4.88
N SER A 247 -0.22 15.01 -6.18
CA SER A 247 -1.15 15.62 -7.14
C SER A 247 -2.54 14.98 -7.09
N GLU A 248 -3.58 15.81 -7.11
CA GLU A 248 -4.98 15.38 -7.02
C GLU A 248 -5.35 14.60 -5.73
N ALA A 249 -4.51 14.63 -4.69
CA ALA A 249 -4.86 14.06 -3.39
C ALA A 249 -5.94 14.89 -2.67
N SER A 250 -6.66 14.27 -1.74
CA SER A 250 -7.64 14.97 -0.90
C SER A 250 -7.42 14.62 0.57
N PHE A 251 -7.41 15.66 1.41
CA PHE A 251 -7.27 15.60 2.85
C PHE A 251 -8.52 16.19 3.50
N ASP A 252 -9.37 15.36 4.08
CA ASP A 252 -10.64 15.81 4.68
C ASP A 252 -10.45 16.45 6.06
N ARG A 253 -9.35 16.10 6.74
CA ARG A 253 -8.98 16.61 8.06
C ARG A 253 -7.57 17.19 8.03
N GLU A 254 -7.02 17.47 9.21
CA GLU A 254 -5.71 18.10 9.36
C GLU A 254 -4.62 17.27 8.69
N ALA A 255 -3.76 17.95 7.92
CA ALA A 255 -2.60 17.36 7.26
C ALA A 255 -1.34 18.08 7.76
N PHE A 256 -0.49 17.37 8.48
CA PHE A 256 0.72 17.93 9.09
C PHE A 256 1.97 17.52 8.32
N PHE A 257 2.69 18.50 7.79
CA PHE A 257 3.99 18.39 7.13
C PHE A 257 5.06 19.17 7.91
N THR A 258 4.89 19.31 9.22
CA THR A 258 5.79 20.10 10.04
C THR A 258 7.17 19.46 10.13
N TYR A 259 8.24 20.25 9.97
CA TYR A 259 9.62 19.75 9.91
C TYR A 259 9.89 18.73 8.79
N THR A 260 9.00 18.62 7.80
CA THR A 260 9.21 17.73 6.65
C THR A 260 10.30 18.30 5.73
N LEU A 261 11.19 17.44 5.26
CA LEU A 261 12.26 17.78 4.33
C LEU A 261 11.98 17.17 2.95
N PHE A 262 11.68 18.03 1.98
CA PHE A 262 11.57 17.69 0.57
C PHE A 262 12.89 18.01 -0.13
N GLU A 263 13.74 17.00 -0.33
CA GLU A 263 14.99 17.17 -1.07
C GLU A 263 14.81 17.09 -2.58
N GLY A 264 13.96 16.16 -3.02
CA GLY A 264 13.42 16.14 -4.38
C GLY A 264 12.26 17.13 -4.55
N ASP A 265 11.69 17.13 -5.76
CA ASP A 265 10.51 17.94 -6.06
C ASP A 265 9.30 17.50 -5.22
N ALA A 266 8.41 18.42 -4.89
CA ALA A 266 7.21 18.17 -4.10
C ALA A 266 5.98 18.73 -4.83
N TYR A 267 5.13 17.85 -5.35
CA TYR A 267 3.98 18.25 -6.16
C TYR A 267 2.69 18.09 -5.38
N PHE A 268 1.97 19.19 -5.21
CA PHE A 268 0.64 19.26 -4.60
C PHE A 268 -0.42 19.73 -5.61
N ARG A 269 -0.15 19.61 -6.91
CA ARG A 269 -1.05 20.09 -7.97
C ARG A 269 -2.46 19.59 -7.80
N ARG A 270 -3.45 20.50 -7.82
CA ARG A 270 -4.88 20.13 -7.72
C ARG A 270 -5.22 19.34 -6.44
N THR A 271 -4.40 19.43 -5.40
CA THR A 271 -4.71 18.83 -4.09
C THR A 271 -5.82 19.62 -3.41
N THR A 272 -6.66 18.93 -2.64
CA THR A 272 -7.67 19.58 -1.80
C THR A 272 -7.37 19.34 -0.33
N PHE A 273 -7.22 20.41 0.44
CA PHE A 273 -7.14 20.38 1.90
C PHE A 273 -8.42 20.98 2.49
N GLN A 274 -9.29 20.15 3.07
CA GLN A 274 -10.57 20.58 3.65
C GLN A 274 -10.46 21.12 5.08
N SER A 275 -9.36 20.80 5.77
CA SER A 275 -8.99 21.41 7.05
C SER A 275 -7.57 21.99 6.96
N THR A 276 -6.96 22.26 8.12
CA THR A 276 -5.63 22.85 8.21
C THR A 276 -4.58 22.00 7.50
N ALA A 277 -3.85 22.61 6.58
CA ALA A 277 -2.60 22.09 6.04
C ALA A 277 -1.43 22.86 6.67
N ASP A 278 -0.60 22.16 7.44
CA ASP A 278 0.48 22.77 8.20
C ASP A 278 1.85 22.33 7.68
N PHE A 279 2.56 23.25 7.03
CA PHE A 279 3.92 23.10 6.52
C PHE A 279 4.92 23.91 7.36
N SER A 280 4.59 24.21 8.63
CA SER A 280 5.48 24.97 9.50
C SER A 280 6.84 24.26 9.66
N ASP A 281 7.93 25.01 9.53
CA ASP A 281 9.30 24.50 9.55
C ASP A 281 9.64 23.45 8.46
N ALA A 282 8.79 23.29 7.44
CA ALA A 282 9.12 22.44 6.29
C ALA A 282 10.24 23.06 5.44
N SER A 283 11.08 22.21 4.85
CA SER A 283 12.15 22.63 3.94
C SER A 283 11.95 22.03 2.56
N PHE A 284 11.80 22.89 1.55
CA PHE A 284 11.71 22.53 0.14
C PHE A 284 13.03 22.87 -0.55
N LYS A 285 13.90 21.86 -0.69
CA LYS A 285 15.16 22.01 -1.44
C LYS A 285 14.97 21.77 -2.93
N GLY A 286 14.08 20.84 -3.31
CA GLY A 286 13.56 20.70 -4.67
C GLY A 286 12.44 21.69 -4.97
N ARG A 287 11.86 21.62 -6.17
CA ARG A 287 10.75 22.50 -6.58
C ARG A 287 9.47 22.09 -5.89
N ASP A 288 8.75 23.05 -5.31
CA ASP A 288 7.37 22.86 -4.88
C ASP A 288 6.37 23.36 -5.93
N ASP A 289 5.30 22.60 -6.17
CA ASP A 289 4.23 22.97 -7.10
C ASP A 289 2.86 22.81 -6.43
N PHE A 290 2.33 23.93 -5.96
CA PHE A 290 0.99 24.04 -5.39
C PHE A 290 -0.06 24.53 -6.41
N SER A 291 0.21 24.46 -7.71
CA SER A 291 -0.71 24.99 -8.72
C SER A 291 -2.10 24.34 -8.63
N LYS A 292 -3.13 25.19 -8.62
CA LYS A 292 -4.54 24.78 -8.49
C LYS A 292 -4.86 23.98 -7.21
N THR A 293 -4.03 24.08 -6.17
CA THR A 293 -4.37 23.54 -4.84
C THR A 293 -5.53 24.32 -4.25
N LEU A 294 -6.49 23.61 -3.65
CA LEU A 294 -7.58 24.20 -2.89
C LEU A 294 -7.31 24.04 -1.39
N PHE A 295 -7.29 25.17 -0.68
CA PHE A 295 -7.18 25.23 0.77
C PHE A 295 -8.48 25.82 1.34
N GLU A 296 -9.33 25.01 1.96
CA GLU A 296 -10.58 25.48 2.60
C GLU A 296 -10.29 26.35 3.83
N LYS A 297 -9.16 26.09 4.50
CA LYS A 297 -8.58 26.96 5.53
C LYS A 297 -7.19 27.40 5.07
N GLY A 298 -6.81 28.63 5.39
CA GLY A 298 -5.50 29.18 5.01
C GLY A 298 -4.34 28.24 5.43
N PRO A 299 -3.41 27.91 4.53
CA PRO A 299 -2.29 27.02 4.85
C PRO A 299 -1.30 27.70 5.78
N GLN A 300 -0.62 26.92 6.61
CA GLN A 300 0.43 27.42 7.49
C GLN A 300 1.81 27.11 6.89
N PHE A 301 2.63 28.14 6.68
CA PHE A 301 4.00 28.04 6.17
C PHE A 301 4.99 28.72 7.12
N THR A 302 4.69 28.76 8.41
CA THR A 302 5.50 29.46 9.42
C THR A 302 6.93 28.90 9.42
N ARG A 303 7.93 29.73 9.13
CA ARG A 303 9.35 29.32 9.00
C ARG A 303 9.62 28.24 7.94
N ALA A 304 8.72 28.03 6.99
CA ALA A 304 9.00 27.16 5.85
C ALA A 304 10.10 27.78 4.98
N ALA A 305 11.05 26.97 4.52
CA ALA A 305 12.18 27.42 3.71
C ALA A 305 12.10 26.84 2.29
N ARG A 306 12.39 27.67 1.28
CA ARG A 306 12.56 27.25 -0.13
C ARG A 306 13.97 27.57 -0.59
N SER A 307 14.64 26.59 -1.20
CA SER A 307 16.01 26.77 -1.70
C SER A 307 16.13 26.59 -3.22
N ALA A 308 15.16 25.93 -3.87
CA ALA A 308 15.13 25.84 -5.32
C ALA A 308 14.85 27.22 -5.96
N PRO A 309 15.54 27.60 -7.06
CA PRO A 309 15.25 28.83 -7.77
C PRO A 309 13.83 28.79 -8.35
N VAL A 310 13.05 29.84 -8.09
CA VAL A 310 11.71 30.02 -8.66
C VAL A 310 11.85 30.21 -10.17
N GLN A 311 11.68 29.14 -10.95
CA GLN A 311 11.41 29.28 -12.37
C GLN A 311 9.91 29.49 -12.52
N ALA A 312 9.52 30.69 -12.95
CA ALA A 312 8.16 30.94 -13.41
C ALA A 312 7.85 29.92 -14.52
N SER A 313 6.89 29.04 -14.27
CA SER A 313 6.32 28.28 -15.37
C SER A 313 5.78 29.30 -16.38
N PRO A 314 6.05 29.17 -17.70
CA PRO A 314 5.36 29.98 -18.69
C PRO A 314 3.89 29.53 -18.67
N GLY A 315 3.11 30.09 -17.75
CA GLY A 315 1.70 29.84 -17.67
C GLY A 315 1.06 30.23 -19.00
N LEU A 316 0.01 29.50 -19.38
CA LEU A 316 -0.95 29.92 -20.40
C LEU A 316 -1.60 31.30 -20.08
N GLU A 317 -1.28 31.89 -18.93
CA GLU A 317 -1.52 33.30 -18.56
C GLU A 317 -0.63 34.31 -19.30
N ASN A 318 0.32 33.88 -20.13
CA ASN A 318 0.95 34.80 -21.06
C ASN A 318 -0.10 35.19 -22.13
N GLN A 319 -0.70 36.38 -21.97
CA GLN A 319 -1.70 36.93 -22.90
C GLN A 319 -1.27 36.80 -24.36
N THR A 320 0.03 36.94 -24.66
CA THR A 320 0.58 36.81 -26.01
C THR A 320 0.45 35.38 -26.56
N ILE A 321 0.69 34.36 -25.72
CA ILE A 321 0.53 32.95 -26.11
C ILE A 321 -0.96 32.62 -26.29
N GLN A 322 -1.81 33.16 -25.42
CA GLN A 322 -3.26 32.97 -25.52
C GLN A 322 -3.83 33.59 -26.80
N TYR A 323 -3.41 34.81 -27.17
CA TYR A 323 -3.81 35.44 -28.42
C TYR A 323 -3.32 34.67 -29.66
N ALA A 324 -2.10 34.12 -29.62
CA ALA A 324 -1.56 33.33 -30.72
C ALA A 324 -2.38 32.03 -30.95
N ILE A 325 -2.79 31.34 -29.88
CA ILE A 325 -3.62 30.14 -29.96
C ILE A 325 -5.03 30.48 -30.47
N ILE A 326 -5.65 31.54 -29.95
CA ILE A 326 -6.98 31.98 -30.42
C ILE A 326 -6.94 32.34 -31.89
N LEU A 327 -5.91 33.09 -32.33
CA LEU A 327 -5.74 33.46 -33.73
C LEU A 327 -5.56 32.22 -34.61
N SER A 328 -4.75 31.24 -34.19
CA SER A 328 -4.54 30.01 -34.97
C SER A 328 -5.84 29.20 -35.10
N LEU A 329 -6.63 29.11 -34.03
CA LEU A 329 -7.93 28.43 -34.03
C LEU A 329 -8.95 29.13 -34.95
N LEU A 330 -8.98 30.46 -34.94
CA LEU A 330 -9.86 31.24 -35.83
C LEU A 330 -9.47 31.07 -37.30
N VAL A 331 -8.17 31.11 -37.61
CA VAL A 331 -7.67 30.88 -38.98
C VAL A 331 -8.00 29.47 -39.45
N PHE A 332 -7.78 28.46 -38.59
CA PHE A 332 -8.10 27.09 -38.92
C PHE A 332 -9.62 26.89 -39.13
N GLY A 333 -10.46 27.47 -38.28
CA GLY A 333 -11.91 27.46 -38.44
C GLY A 333 -12.36 28.10 -39.75
N ALA A 334 -11.79 29.25 -40.12
CA ALA A 334 -12.10 29.93 -41.37
C ALA A 334 -11.69 29.09 -42.60
N LEU A 335 -10.53 28.44 -42.56
CA LEU A 335 -10.07 27.54 -43.62
C LEU A 335 -10.97 26.30 -43.74
N LEU A 336 -11.45 25.75 -42.61
CA LEU A 336 -12.32 24.59 -42.58
C LEU A 336 -13.71 24.93 -43.14
N ILE A 337 -14.24 26.11 -42.82
CA ILE A 337 -15.49 26.63 -43.40
C ILE A 337 -15.32 26.84 -44.92
N ALA A 338 -14.22 27.45 -45.35
CA ALA A 338 -13.93 27.64 -46.78
C ALA A 338 -13.76 26.32 -47.54
N TYR A 339 -13.25 25.28 -46.88
CA TYR A 339 -13.16 23.92 -47.44
C TYR A 339 -14.53 23.25 -47.55
N LEU A 340 -15.42 23.42 -46.56
CA LEU A 340 -16.75 22.82 -46.53
C LEU A 340 -17.78 23.49 -47.45
N ILE A 341 -17.54 24.74 -47.85
CA ILE A 341 -18.40 25.51 -48.77
C ILE A 341 -17.99 25.29 -50.25
N ARG A 342 -16.89 24.57 -50.51
CA ARG A 342 -16.38 24.25 -51.84
C ARG A 342 -16.90 22.91 -52.36
#